data_AF-A0A5N6LJH2-F1
#
_entry.id   AF-A0A5N6LJH2-F1
#
_cell.length_a   1.000
_cell.length_b   1.000
_cell.length_c   1.000
_cell.angle_alpha   90.00
_cell.angle_beta   90.00
_cell.angle_gamma   90.00
#
_symmetry.space_group_name_H-M   'P 1'
#
loop_
_entity.id
_entity.type
_entity.pdbx_description
1 polymer ?
#
loop_
_entity_poly.entity_id
_entity_poly.type
_entity_poly.pdbx_seq_one_letter_code
_entity_poly.pdbx_strand_id
1 'polypeptide(L)'
;MRLKVLSYVAFLVFIITTQSLPSADAAASSELRQVYDVTGEKVLHNAPYYIGPVIWAKGGGIKLTDTKDKKKIPDVELKPPPNFVTTDGSFETAATCFQVMDYPKPTIPKVHSYMLQYCPTFCGAGPRGCFNVSLIIDKGVRYLGYSGTAPFEFVFQKAK
;
A
#
# COMPACT_ATOMS: atom_id res chain seq x y z
N MET A 1 4.11 29.94 80.51
CA MET A 1 3.29 28.72 80.29
C MET A 1 2.03 29.13 79.52
N ARG A 2 1.86 28.57 78.29
CA ARG A 2 0.70 28.63 77.36
C ARG A 2 0.37 29.98 76.69
N LEU A 3 -0.04 30.10 75.42
CA LEU A 3 -0.05 29.27 74.19
C LEU A 3 -0.64 30.16 73.06
N LYS A 4 -0.40 29.80 71.78
CA LYS A 4 -1.10 30.17 70.53
C LYS A 4 -0.48 31.37 69.77
N VAL A 5 -0.39 31.44 68.45
CA VAL A 5 -1.20 30.90 67.34
C VAL A 5 -0.31 30.69 66.10
N LEU A 6 -0.66 29.68 65.32
CA LEU A 6 -0.30 29.33 63.94
C LEU A 6 0.25 30.46 63.05
N SER A 7 1.25 30.14 62.23
CA SER A 7 1.18 30.56 60.82
C SER A 7 1.88 29.58 59.88
N TYR A 8 1.05 29.07 58.98
CA TYR A 8 1.32 28.16 57.90
C TYR A 8 2.13 28.91 56.83
N VAL A 9 3.42 28.64 56.70
CA VAL A 9 4.07 28.78 55.40
C VAL A 9 4.57 27.40 55.05
N ALA A 10 3.63 26.68 54.44
CA ALA A 10 3.86 25.41 53.80
C ALA A 10 5.16 25.50 53.01
N PHE A 11 6.09 24.63 53.38
CA PHE A 11 7.23 24.21 52.60
C PHE A 11 6.73 23.93 51.17
N LEU A 12 6.80 24.93 50.29
CA LEU A 12 6.78 24.76 48.84
C LEU A 12 8.11 24.08 48.48
N VAL A 13 8.24 22.81 48.88
CA VAL A 13 9.14 21.89 48.20
C VAL A 13 8.55 21.76 46.83
N PHE A 14 9.11 22.53 45.90
CA PHE A 14 8.98 22.33 44.49
C PHE A 14 9.54 20.94 44.20
N ILE A 15 8.70 19.91 44.34
CA ILE A 15 9.05 18.55 43.94
C ILE A 15 9.05 18.58 42.41
N ILE A 16 10.17 19.03 41.82
CA ILE A 16 10.49 18.79 40.42
C ILE A 16 10.80 17.31 40.33
N THR A 17 9.76 16.48 40.36
CA THR A 17 9.86 15.16 39.77
C THR A 17 10.14 15.43 38.30
N THR A 18 11.39 15.26 37.88
CA THR A 18 11.74 15.10 36.47
C THR A 18 11.09 13.80 36.02
N GLN A 19 9.79 13.88 35.73
CA GLN A 19 9.11 12.88 34.94
C GLN A 19 9.74 13.02 33.57
N SER A 20 10.73 12.16 33.30
CA SER A 20 11.21 11.90 31.97
C SER A 20 9.99 11.66 31.09
N LEU A 21 9.66 12.64 30.26
CA LEU A 21 8.75 12.47 29.14
C LEU A 21 9.28 11.24 28.38
N PRO A 22 8.51 10.16 28.24
CA PRO A 22 8.82 9.21 27.19
C PRO A 22 8.76 10.04 25.90
N SER A 23 9.90 10.13 25.22
CA SER A 23 9.96 10.69 23.88
C SER A 23 8.87 10.00 23.09
N ALA A 24 7.94 10.79 22.54
CA ALA A 24 7.02 10.31 21.53
C ALA A 24 7.83 10.10 20.24
N ASP A 25 8.77 9.16 20.29
CA ASP A 25 9.10 8.34 19.15
C ASP A 25 7.87 7.46 18.96
N ALA A 26 6.84 8.05 18.35
CA ALA A 26 5.96 7.28 17.49
C ALA A 26 6.82 6.82 16.31
N ALA A 27 7.75 5.91 16.59
CA ALA A 27 8.12 4.88 15.66
C ALA A 27 6.79 4.23 15.32
N ALA A 28 6.22 4.66 14.20
CA ALA A 28 5.25 3.85 13.49
C ALA A 28 5.95 2.50 13.36
N SER A 29 5.58 1.58 14.24
CA SER A 29 5.90 0.18 14.08
C SER A 29 5.35 -0.16 12.71
N SER A 30 6.22 -0.15 11.72
CA SER A 30 6.03 -0.89 10.49
C SER A 30 6.08 -2.35 10.92
N GLU A 31 5.08 -2.81 11.67
CA GLU A 31 4.72 -4.21 11.69
C GLU A 31 4.64 -4.58 10.22
N LEU A 32 5.59 -5.40 9.78
CA LEU A 32 5.69 -5.83 8.39
C LEU A 32 4.28 -6.25 7.97
N ARG A 33 3.63 -5.46 7.11
CA ARG A 33 2.24 -5.70 6.73
C ARG A 33 2.21 -7.06 6.08
N GLN A 34 1.64 -8.02 6.79
CA GLN A 34 1.60 -9.39 6.32
C GLN A 34 0.50 -9.47 5.27
N VAL A 35 0.90 -9.87 4.07
CA VAL A 35 -0.02 -10.15 2.98
C VAL A 35 -0.40 -11.61 3.06
N TYR A 36 -1.69 -11.91 2.92
CA TYR A 36 -2.28 -13.23 2.97
C TYR A 36 -2.95 -13.54 1.63
N ASP A 37 -2.98 -14.81 1.27
CA ASP A 37 -3.72 -15.26 0.11
C ASP A 37 -5.19 -15.53 0.45
N VAL A 38 -5.97 -15.90 -0.57
CA VAL A 38 -7.41 -16.19 -0.46
C VAL A 38 -7.72 -17.34 0.50
N THR A 39 -6.75 -18.19 0.85
CA THR A 39 -6.91 -19.28 1.82
C THR A 39 -6.56 -18.86 3.25
N GLY A 40 -6.01 -17.65 3.44
CA GLY A 40 -5.53 -17.15 4.72
C GLY A 40 -4.09 -17.55 5.04
N GLU A 41 -3.37 -18.17 4.10
CA GLU A 41 -1.93 -18.42 4.24
C GLU A 41 -1.14 -17.15 3.92
N LYS A 42 0.05 -17.00 4.50
CA LYS A 42 0.93 -15.86 4.19
C LYS A 42 1.42 -15.95 2.74
N VAL A 43 1.41 -14.83 2.03
CA VAL A 43 2.05 -14.69 0.72
C VAL A 43 3.56 -14.82 0.90
N LEU A 44 4.17 -15.76 0.19
CA LEU A 44 5.59 -16.05 0.26
C LEU A 44 6.37 -15.25 -0.78
N HIS A 45 7.52 -14.73 -0.36
CA HIS A 45 8.47 -14.12 -1.29
C HIS A 45 9.00 -15.17 -2.29
N ASN A 46 9.25 -14.77 -3.53
CA ASN A 46 9.73 -15.65 -4.61
C ASN A 46 8.85 -16.88 -4.92
N ALA A 47 7.56 -16.85 -4.57
CA ALA A 47 6.60 -17.89 -4.95
C ALA A 47 5.56 -17.34 -5.94
N PRO A 48 5.08 -18.17 -6.89
CA PRO A 48 4.11 -17.74 -7.89
C PRO A 48 2.69 -17.61 -7.30
N TYR A 49 2.03 -16.50 -7.59
CA TYR A 49 0.62 -16.25 -7.26
C TYR A 49 -0.12 -15.68 -8.47
N TYR A 50 -1.37 -16.08 -8.64
CA TYR A 50 -2.32 -15.38 -9.48
C TYR A 50 -2.89 -14.17 -8.72
N ILE A 51 -3.05 -13.06 -9.43
CA ILE A 51 -3.75 -11.88 -8.93
C ILE A 51 -5.06 -11.75 -9.72
N GLY A 52 -6.18 -11.66 -9.02
CA GLY A 52 -7.49 -11.56 -9.66
C GLY A 52 -8.50 -10.78 -8.83
N PRO A 53 -9.64 -10.40 -9.45
CA PRO A 53 -10.69 -9.68 -8.75
C PRO A 53 -11.28 -10.56 -7.64
N VAL A 54 -11.70 -9.92 -6.55
CA VAL A 54 -12.35 -10.62 -5.41
C VAL A 54 -13.58 -11.40 -5.85
N ILE A 55 -14.35 -10.87 -6.81
CA ILE A 55 -15.52 -11.51 -7.38
C ILE A 55 -15.18 -12.00 -8.80
N TRP A 56 -15.25 -13.31 -9.03
CA TRP A 56 -15.03 -13.96 -10.32
C TRP A 56 -15.92 -13.42 -11.46
N ALA A 57 -17.15 -13.00 -11.15
CA ALA A 57 -18.07 -12.41 -12.12
C ALA A 57 -17.65 -11.00 -12.60
N LYS A 58 -16.68 -10.35 -11.96
CA LYS A 58 -16.16 -9.03 -12.38
C LYS A 58 -15.01 -9.13 -13.41
N GLY A 59 -14.58 -10.32 -13.79
CA GLY A 59 -13.55 -10.55 -14.81
C GLY A 59 -12.56 -11.66 -14.42
N GLY A 60 -11.58 -11.90 -15.28
CA GLY A 60 -10.50 -12.86 -15.03
C GLY A 60 -9.31 -12.24 -14.26
N GLY A 61 -8.33 -13.09 -13.94
CA GLY A 61 -7.06 -12.66 -13.35
C GLY A 61 -6.27 -11.71 -14.27
N ILE A 62 -5.30 -11.01 -13.68
CA ILE A 62 -4.37 -10.15 -14.41
C ILE A 62 -3.53 -11.00 -15.37
N LYS A 63 -3.38 -10.54 -16.60
CA LYS A 63 -2.61 -11.20 -17.65
C LYS A 63 -1.72 -10.21 -18.38
N LEU A 64 -0.53 -10.65 -18.77
CA LEU A 64 0.36 -9.90 -19.66
C LEU A 64 -0.18 -9.92 -21.11
N THR A 65 -0.08 -8.79 -21.78
CA THR A 65 -0.40 -8.63 -23.21
C THR A 65 0.69 -7.80 -23.88
N ASP A 66 1.17 -8.28 -25.02
CA ASP A 66 2.07 -7.55 -25.93
C ASP A 66 1.29 -6.84 -27.04
N THR A 67 -0.04 -6.87 -26.98
CA THR A 67 -0.94 -6.40 -28.02
C THR A 67 -1.83 -5.28 -27.50
N LYS A 68 -1.86 -4.15 -28.22
CA LYS A 68 -2.77 -3.02 -28.02
C LYS A 68 -3.35 -2.61 -29.37
N ASP A 69 -4.64 -2.31 -29.43
CA ASP A 69 -5.31 -1.92 -30.69
C ASP A 69 -5.17 -2.94 -31.83
N LYS A 70 -5.14 -4.24 -31.49
CA LYS A 70 -4.87 -5.36 -32.44
C LYS A 70 -3.49 -5.29 -33.11
N LYS A 71 -2.60 -4.43 -32.64
CA LYS A 71 -1.20 -4.38 -33.06
C LYS A 71 -0.35 -4.95 -31.93
N LYS A 72 0.64 -5.77 -32.28
CA LYS A 72 1.76 -5.97 -31.36
C LYS A 72 2.32 -4.60 -31.03
N ILE A 73 2.71 -4.38 -29.79
CA ILE A 73 3.47 -3.22 -29.38
C ILE A 73 4.90 -3.57 -29.75
N PRO A 74 5.44 -3.18 -30.93
CA PRO A 74 6.87 -3.17 -31.08
C PRO A 74 7.40 -2.18 -30.05
N ASP A 75 8.50 -2.55 -29.41
CA ASP A 75 9.22 -1.80 -28.37
C ASP A 75 9.47 -0.31 -28.73
N VAL A 76 9.31 0.09 -30.00
CA VAL A 76 9.73 1.40 -30.51
C VAL A 76 8.57 2.34 -30.93
N GLU A 77 7.41 1.84 -31.38
CA GLU A 77 6.43 2.69 -32.10
C GLU A 77 5.14 2.99 -31.32
N LEU A 78 4.81 2.19 -30.30
CA LEU A 78 3.61 2.38 -29.48
C LEU A 78 4.02 2.46 -28.00
N LYS A 79 4.54 3.61 -27.57
CA LYS A 79 4.73 3.83 -26.13
C LYS A 79 3.37 3.78 -25.44
N PRO A 80 3.16 2.89 -24.45
CA PRO A 80 1.95 2.90 -23.66
C PRO A 80 1.82 4.27 -22.96
N PRO A 81 0.58 4.72 -22.65
CA PRO A 81 0.40 5.95 -21.89
C PRO A 81 1.22 5.88 -20.59
N PRO A 82 1.82 7.00 -20.14
CA PRO A 82 2.79 7.02 -19.04
C PRO A 82 2.20 6.54 -17.71
N ASN A 83 0.88 6.50 -17.61
CA ASN A 83 0.18 6.09 -16.40
C ASN A 83 -0.24 4.61 -16.38
N PHE A 84 0.07 3.84 -17.42
CA PHE A 84 -0.22 2.41 -17.47
C PHE A 84 0.90 1.63 -16.76
N VAL A 85 0.54 0.53 -16.11
CA VAL A 85 1.51 -0.43 -15.59
C VAL A 85 1.99 -1.31 -16.74
N THR A 86 3.30 -1.35 -16.94
CA THR A 86 3.98 -2.09 -18.02
C THR A 86 5.06 -2.99 -17.46
N THR A 87 5.60 -3.88 -18.30
CA THR A 87 6.78 -4.70 -17.98
C THR A 87 8.05 -4.07 -18.56
N ASP A 88 9.17 -4.79 -18.50
CA ASP A 88 10.51 -4.40 -18.99
C ASP A 88 11.20 -3.27 -18.21
N GLY A 89 10.66 -2.92 -17.04
CA GLY A 89 11.35 -2.04 -16.09
C GLY A 89 12.46 -2.74 -15.31
N SER A 90 13.46 -1.98 -14.88
CA SER A 90 14.53 -2.47 -14.00
C SER A 90 14.05 -2.72 -12.57
N PHE A 91 14.57 -3.77 -11.93
CA PHE A 91 14.35 -4.01 -10.50
C PHE A 91 14.96 -2.90 -9.64
N GLU A 92 14.39 -2.70 -8.45
CA GLU A 92 14.93 -1.80 -7.42
C GLU A 92 15.06 -0.33 -7.86
N THR A 93 14.12 0.15 -8.70
CA THR A 93 14.10 1.56 -9.13
C THR A 93 12.84 2.28 -8.68
N ALA A 94 12.88 3.61 -8.61
CA ALA A 94 11.70 4.43 -8.34
C ALA A 94 10.58 4.22 -9.38
N ALA A 95 10.93 3.86 -10.63
CA ALA A 95 9.96 3.58 -11.68
C ALA A 95 9.18 2.27 -11.47
N THR A 96 9.74 1.32 -10.70
CA THR A 96 9.16 -0.01 -10.45
C THR A 96 8.76 -0.22 -8.99
N CYS A 97 8.65 0.86 -8.22
CA CYS A 97 8.35 0.84 -6.80
C CYS A 97 6.84 0.74 -6.54
N PHE A 98 6.37 -0.46 -6.21
CA PHE A 98 4.98 -0.71 -5.84
C PHE A 98 4.86 -1.21 -4.40
N GLN A 99 3.72 -0.91 -3.77
CA GLN A 99 3.35 -1.50 -2.49
C GLN A 99 1.95 -2.10 -2.54
N VAL A 100 1.77 -3.18 -1.80
CA VAL A 100 0.49 -3.84 -1.57
C VAL A 100 -0.10 -3.30 -0.27
N MET A 101 -1.35 -2.86 -0.32
CA MET A 101 -2.06 -2.27 0.82
C MET A 101 -3.38 -2.99 1.03
N ASP A 102 -3.83 -3.14 2.28
CA ASP A 102 -5.19 -3.63 2.56
C ASP A 102 -6.23 -2.74 1.86
N TYR A 103 -7.24 -3.38 1.28
CA TYR A 103 -8.34 -2.65 0.68
C TYR A 103 -9.25 -2.08 1.78
N PRO A 104 -9.48 -0.75 1.87
CA PRO A 104 -10.14 -0.15 3.04
C PRO A 104 -11.58 -0.63 3.30
N LYS A 105 -12.27 -1.10 2.26
CA LYS A 105 -13.66 -1.61 2.34
C LYS A 105 -13.77 -2.91 1.54
N PRO A 106 -13.31 -4.04 2.08
CA PRO A 106 -13.32 -5.32 1.38
C PRO A 106 -14.71 -5.65 0.86
N THR A 107 -14.81 -6.07 -0.40
CA THR A 107 -16.05 -6.55 -1.00
C THR A 107 -16.60 -7.77 -0.25
N ILE A 108 -15.71 -8.61 0.29
CA ILE A 108 -16.06 -9.75 1.16
C ILE A 108 -15.35 -9.57 2.51
N PRO A 109 -16.06 -9.26 3.61
CA PRO A 109 -15.44 -8.86 4.88
C PRO A 109 -14.46 -9.85 5.51
N LYS A 110 -14.58 -11.15 5.21
CA LYS A 110 -13.73 -12.21 5.75
C LYS A 110 -12.61 -12.67 4.80
N VAL A 111 -12.49 -12.02 3.65
CA VAL A 111 -11.46 -12.34 2.65
C VAL A 111 -10.45 -11.21 2.63
N HIS A 112 -9.19 -11.56 2.82
CA HIS A 112 -8.08 -10.63 2.64
C HIS A 112 -8.03 -10.16 1.19
N SER A 113 -8.22 -8.85 1.00
CA SER A 113 -8.23 -8.20 -0.30
C SER A 113 -7.42 -6.92 -0.23
N TYR A 114 -6.83 -6.58 -1.37
CA TYR A 114 -5.75 -5.61 -1.44
C TYR A 114 -5.95 -4.63 -2.59
N MET A 115 -5.21 -3.53 -2.52
CA MET A 115 -4.95 -2.61 -3.62
C MET A 115 -3.45 -2.45 -3.84
N LEU A 116 -3.08 -2.05 -5.06
CA LEU A 116 -1.72 -1.74 -5.44
C LEU A 116 -1.53 -0.23 -5.49
N GLN A 117 -0.43 0.25 -4.94
CA GLN A 117 -0.02 1.64 -5.06
C GLN A 117 1.36 1.75 -5.69
N TYR A 118 1.52 2.72 -6.59
CA TYR A 118 2.80 3.11 -7.16
C TYR A 118 3.42 4.24 -6.33
N CYS A 119 4.62 4.03 -5.79
CA CYS A 119 5.20 4.87 -4.74
C CYS A 119 6.68 5.20 -4.99
N PRO A 120 7.00 6.07 -5.98
CA PRO A 120 8.38 6.28 -6.44
C PRO A 120 9.35 6.70 -5.34
N THR A 121 8.90 7.57 -4.43
CA THR A 121 9.73 8.16 -3.39
C THR A 121 10.22 7.18 -2.33
N PHE A 122 9.65 5.98 -2.26
CA PHE A 122 10.09 4.95 -1.31
C PHE A 122 11.31 4.18 -1.81
N CYS A 123 11.53 4.14 -3.14
CA CYS A 123 12.65 3.43 -3.75
C CYS A 123 13.68 4.36 -4.42
N GLY A 124 13.43 5.68 -4.47
CA GLY A 124 14.38 6.63 -5.06
C GLY A 124 13.80 8.04 -5.25
N ALA A 125 14.39 8.81 -6.15
CA ALA A 125 13.88 10.13 -6.49
C ALA A 125 12.60 10.02 -7.32
N GLY A 126 11.57 10.80 -6.98
CA GLY A 126 10.29 10.79 -7.69
C GLY A 126 9.26 11.76 -7.13
N PRO A 127 8.05 11.79 -7.72
CA PRO A 127 6.95 12.61 -7.22
C PRO A 127 6.57 12.20 -5.79
N ARG A 128 6.33 13.19 -4.93
CA ARG A 128 5.93 12.94 -3.54
C ARG A 128 4.58 12.24 -3.49
N GLY A 129 4.56 11.08 -2.84
CA GLY A 129 3.33 10.34 -2.53
C GLY A 129 3.19 9.04 -3.30
N CYS A 130 2.03 8.43 -3.12
CA CYS A 130 1.66 7.15 -3.72
C CYS A 130 0.41 7.31 -4.57
N PHE A 131 0.39 6.63 -5.72
CA PHE A 131 -0.71 6.67 -6.66
C PHE A 131 -1.44 5.32 -6.64
N ASN A 132 -2.74 5.35 -6.39
CA ASN A 132 -3.58 4.16 -6.46
C ASN A 132 -3.62 3.64 -7.90
N VAL A 133 -3.37 2.34 -8.06
CA VAL A 133 -3.53 1.65 -9.34
C VAL A 133 -4.99 1.22 -9.49
N SER A 134 -5.58 1.60 -10.61
CA SER A 134 -6.97 1.39 -10.98
C SER A 134 -7.07 0.60 -12.29
N LEU A 135 -8.30 0.24 -12.66
CA LEU A 135 -8.61 -0.28 -14.00
C LEU A 135 -8.89 0.88 -14.95
N ILE A 136 -8.10 0.99 -16.02
CA ILE A 136 -8.30 1.93 -17.13
C ILE A 136 -8.92 1.16 -18.29
N ILE A 137 -10.07 1.62 -18.77
CA ILE A 137 -10.74 1.01 -19.92
C ILE A 137 -10.30 1.75 -21.19
N ASP A 138 -9.63 1.03 -22.09
CA ASP A 138 -9.22 1.54 -23.40
C ASP A 138 -9.72 0.58 -24.48
N LYS A 139 -10.63 1.07 -25.33
CA LYS A 139 -11.34 0.30 -26.38
C LYS A 139 -11.89 -1.06 -25.92
N GLY A 140 -12.46 -1.09 -24.72
CA GLY A 140 -13.08 -2.28 -24.13
C GLY A 140 -12.10 -3.24 -23.45
N VAL A 141 -10.79 -2.97 -23.52
CA VAL A 141 -9.76 -3.70 -22.78
C VAL A 141 -9.48 -2.98 -21.46
N ARG A 142 -9.28 -3.75 -20.38
CA ARG A 142 -8.96 -3.21 -19.06
C ARG A 142 -7.46 -3.32 -18.82
N TYR A 143 -6.82 -2.19 -18.59
CA TYR A 143 -5.42 -2.06 -18.26
C TYR A 143 -5.26 -1.63 -16.80
N LEU A 144 -4.14 -2.00 -16.18
CA LEU A 144 -3.75 -1.41 -14.91
C LEU A 144 -3.07 -0.07 -15.16
N GLY A 145 -3.39 0.92 -14.34
CA GLY A 145 -2.71 2.20 -14.37
C GLY A 145 -3.18 3.12 -13.27
N TYR A 146 -2.44 4.18 -12.99
CA TYR A 146 -2.90 5.20 -12.06
C TYR A 146 -3.76 6.24 -12.80
N SER A 147 -4.97 6.46 -12.33
CA SER A 147 -5.94 7.37 -12.97
C SER A 147 -6.63 8.32 -12.00
N GLY A 148 -6.30 8.25 -10.71
CA GLY A 148 -7.01 8.99 -9.65
C GLY A 148 -8.41 8.46 -9.34
N THR A 149 -8.82 7.34 -9.96
CA THR A 149 -10.11 6.68 -9.69
C THR A 149 -10.00 5.66 -8.55
N ALA A 150 -11.09 4.94 -8.27
CA ALA A 150 -11.10 3.89 -7.26
C ALA A 150 -10.00 2.85 -7.53
N PRO A 151 -9.22 2.44 -6.50
CA PRO A 151 -8.20 1.41 -6.66
C PRO A 151 -8.82 0.08 -7.08
N PHE A 152 -8.08 -0.71 -7.86
CA PHE A 152 -8.49 -2.06 -8.20
C PHE A 152 -8.32 -2.97 -6.97
N GLU A 153 -9.42 -3.55 -6.51
CA GLU A 153 -9.44 -4.53 -5.43
C GLU A 153 -9.14 -5.94 -5.96
N PHE A 154 -8.13 -6.60 -5.39
CA PHE A 154 -7.71 -7.95 -5.78
C PHE A 154 -7.37 -8.86 -4.60
N VAL A 155 -7.26 -10.15 -4.87
CA VAL A 155 -6.74 -11.17 -3.95
C VAL A 155 -5.50 -11.85 -4.55
N PHE A 156 -4.68 -12.45 -3.69
CA PHE A 156 -3.67 -13.42 -4.10
C PHE A 156 -4.25 -14.82 -4.07
N GLN A 157 -4.00 -15.60 -5.11
CA GLN A 157 -4.29 -17.03 -5.15
C GLN A 157 -3.00 -17.77 -5.48
N LYS A 158 -2.55 -18.64 -4.58
CA LYS A 158 -1.34 -19.44 -4.76
C LYS A 158 -1.42 -20.23 -6.06
N ALA A 159 -0.40 -20.14 -6.91
CA ALA A 159 -0.31 -21.00 -8.08
C ALA A 159 -0.03 -22.44 -7.62
N LYS A 160 -0.62 -23.41 -8.32
CA LYS A 160 -0.38 -24.84 -8.06
C LYS A 160 0.87 -25.31 -8.76
#